data_AF-A0A352C6T1-F1
#
_entry.id   AF-A0A352C6T1-F1
#
_cell.length_a   1.000
_cell.length_b   1.000
_cell.length_c   1.000
_cell.angle_alpha   90.00
_cell.angle_beta   90.00
_cell.angle_gamma   90.00
#
_symmetry.space_group_name_H-M   'P 1'
#
loop_
_entity.id
_entity.type
_entity.pdbx_description
1 polymer ?
#
loop_
_entity_poly.entity_id
_entity_poly.type
_entity_poly.pdbx_seq_one_letter_code
_entity_poly.pdbx_strand_id
1 'polypeptide(L)'
;AIEFIYPQEGFILWNEGFSITQNAQNIEESYAFINFILEPQNSALITKKFGFSVTNEKAKAFLPKNLVNDPILFPSSETLKYGILQKSLDANALKLYNEYWERFKLSI
;
A
#
# COMPACT_ATOMS: atom_id res chain seq x y z
N ALA A 1 -25.14 -2.96 3.03
CA ALA A 1 -23.75 -3.35 3.30
C ALA A 1 -22.85 -2.71 2.25
N ILE A 2 -21.60 -2.40 2.58
CA ILE A 2 -20.59 -1.94 1.61
C ILE A 2 -19.71 -3.16 1.30
N GLU A 3 -19.48 -3.42 0.01
CA GLU A 3 -18.69 -4.57 -0.46
C GLU A 3 -17.56 -4.07 -1.36
N PHE A 4 -16.38 -4.68 -1.22
CA PHE A 4 -15.23 -4.46 -2.08
C PHE A 4 -15.15 -5.59 -3.09
N ILE A 5 -14.91 -5.24 -4.37
CA ILE A 5 -14.80 -6.20 -5.46
C ILE A 5 -13.53 -5.88 -6.23
N TYR A 6 -12.71 -6.89 -6.50
CA TYR A 6 -11.61 -6.78 -7.46
C TYR A 6 -12.18 -6.82 -8.90
N PRO A 7 -11.96 -5.77 -9.72
CA PRO A 7 -12.36 -5.78 -11.13
C PRO A 7 -11.67 -6.91 -11.91
N GLN A 8 -12.42 -7.53 -12.83
CA GLN A 8 -11.92 -8.66 -13.63
C GLN A 8 -10.96 -8.21 -14.74
N GLU A 9 -11.09 -6.96 -15.18
CA GLU A 9 -10.24 -6.32 -16.17
C GLU A 9 -8.83 -6.02 -15.62
N GLY A 10 -8.68 -6.02 -14.30
CA GLY A 10 -7.45 -5.71 -13.60
C GLY A 10 -7.62 -4.59 -12.58
N PHE A 11 -6.66 -4.51 -11.67
CA PHE A 11 -6.66 -3.52 -10.60
C PHE A 11 -5.26 -3.04 -10.27
N ILE A 12 -5.18 -1.84 -9.70
CA ILE A 12 -3.90 -1.24 -9.35
C ILE A 12 -3.40 -1.83 -8.04
N LEU A 13 -2.19 -2.40 -8.09
CA LEU A 13 -1.37 -2.67 -6.94
C LEU A 13 -0.44 -1.48 -6.71
N TRP A 14 -0.32 -1.04 -5.46
CA TRP A 14 0.58 0.02 -5.04
C TRP A 14 1.29 -0.42 -3.77
N ASN A 15 2.50 0.12 -3.55
CA ASN A 15 3.30 -0.14 -2.36
C ASN A 15 3.75 1.19 -1.78
N GLU A 16 3.60 1.34 -0.48
CA GLU A 16 4.16 2.45 0.28
C GLU A 16 5.35 1.97 1.10
N GLY A 17 6.34 2.84 1.25
CA GLY A 17 7.56 2.54 1.99
C GLY A 17 8.15 3.80 2.62
N PHE A 18 9.03 3.60 3.59
CA PHE A 18 9.73 4.69 4.23
C PHE A 18 10.91 5.17 3.38
N SER A 19 11.10 6.48 3.32
CA SER A 19 12.29 7.13 2.78
C SER A 19 12.86 8.08 3.83
N ILE A 20 14.18 8.06 4.03
CA ILE A 20 14.88 9.07 4.84
C ILE A 20 15.38 10.14 3.88
N THR A 21 15.03 11.41 4.11
CA THR A 21 15.44 12.51 3.25
C THR A 21 16.93 12.81 3.41
N GLN A 22 17.56 13.32 2.36
CA GLN A 22 19.00 13.61 2.36
C GLN A 22 19.42 14.59 3.47
N ASN A 23 18.53 15.51 3.87
CA ASN A 23 18.80 16.55 4.87
C ASN A 23 18.23 16.21 6.25
N ALA A 24 17.84 14.96 6.49
CA ALA A 24 17.30 14.54 7.78
C ALA A 24 18.35 14.74 8.89
N GLN A 25 17.96 15.42 9.97
CA GLN A 25 18.86 15.76 11.08
C GLN A 25 18.98 14.62 12.10
N ASN A 26 17.95 13.77 12.20
CA ASN A 26 17.82 12.71 13.20
C ASN A 26 17.83 11.34 12.50
N ILE A 27 18.98 10.99 11.91
CA ILE A 27 19.12 9.78 11.07
C ILE A 27 18.96 8.51 11.91
N GLU A 28 19.58 8.46 13.09
CA GLU A 28 19.55 7.29 13.97
C GLU A 28 18.12 7.00 14.46
N GLU A 29 17.39 8.04 14.88
CA GLU A 29 16.00 7.94 15.31
C GLU A 29 15.06 7.56 14.16
N SER A 30 15.36 8.03 12.94
CA SER A 30 14.61 7.62 11.74
C SER A 30 14.74 6.12 11.50
N TYR A 31 15.96 5.56 11.60
CA TYR A 31 16.16 4.11 11.53
C TYR A 31 15.52 3.37 12.70
N ALA A 32 15.61 3.90 13.93
CA ALA A 32 14.97 3.31 15.09
C ALA A 32 13.45 3.22 14.92
N PHE A 33 12.83 4.26 14.37
CA PHE A 33 11.39 4.27 14.07
C PHE A 33 11.03 3.27 12.98
N ILE A 34 11.79 3.20 11.88
CA ILE A 34 11.54 2.23 10.81
C ILE A 34 11.66 0.80 11.35
N ASN A 35 12.70 0.50 12.15
CA ASN A 35 12.85 -0.79 12.80
C ASN A 35 11.67 -1.11 13.72
N PHE A 36 11.24 -0.14 14.55
CA PHE A 36 10.08 -0.30 15.41
C PHE A 36 8.82 -0.66 14.62
N ILE A 37 8.55 0.01 13.49
CA ILE A 37 7.39 -0.31 12.64
C ILE A 37 7.52 -1.70 12.01
N LEU A 38 8.73 -2.09 11.60
CA LEU A 38 9.00 -3.38 10.96
C LEU A 38 8.99 -4.58 11.93
N GLU A 39 8.97 -4.38 13.24
CA GLU A 39 8.74 -5.47 14.19
C GLU A 39 7.37 -6.11 13.94
N PRO A 40 7.26 -7.46 13.84
CA PRO A 40 6.03 -8.13 13.41
C PRO A 40 4.77 -7.75 14.19
N GLN A 41 4.89 -7.61 15.51
CA GLN A 41 3.78 -7.24 16.37
C GLN A 41 3.30 -5.80 16.12
N ASN A 42 4.23 -4.87 15.84
CA ASN A 42 3.92 -3.47 15.55
C ASN A 42 3.35 -3.30 14.15
N SER A 43 3.93 -3.98 13.15
CA SER A 43 3.36 -4.06 11.79
C SER A 43 1.91 -4.55 11.82
N ALA A 44 1.60 -5.58 12.63
CA ALA A 44 0.23 -6.09 12.75
C ALA A 44 -0.78 -5.06 13.31
N LEU A 45 -0.32 -4.08 14.09
CA LEU A 45 -1.19 -3.00 14.58
C LEU A 45 -1.70 -2.12 13.44
N ILE A 46 -0.92 -1.93 12.37
CA ILE A 46 -1.33 -1.16 11.20
C ILE A 46 -2.55 -1.81 10.54
N THR A 47 -2.47 -3.12 10.27
CA THR A 47 -3.60 -3.86 9.71
C THR A 47 -4.81 -3.85 10.63
N LYS A 48 -4.63 -4.07 11.94
CA LYS A 48 -5.75 -4.07 12.90
C LYS A 48 -6.46 -2.72 13.02
N LYS A 49 -5.71 -1.62 12.93
CA LYS A 49 -6.24 -0.27 13.19
C LYS A 49 -6.78 0.38 11.93
N PHE A 50 -6.12 0.18 10.80
CA PHE A 50 -6.39 0.92 9.57
C PHE A 50 -6.91 0.04 8.43
N GLY A 51 -6.86 -1.29 8.56
CA GLY A 51 -7.33 -2.19 7.51
C GLY A 51 -6.44 -2.19 6.27
N PHE A 52 -5.16 -1.85 6.40
CA PHE A 52 -4.17 -2.01 5.33
C PHE A 52 -3.38 -3.31 5.51
N SER A 53 -3.17 -4.03 4.42
CA SER A 53 -2.22 -5.14 4.38
C SER A 53 -0.80 -4.61 4.62
N VAL A 54 0.00 -5.34 5.40
CA VAL A 54 1.43 -5.06 5.57
C VAL A 54 2.27 -6.07 4.81
N THR A 55 3.44 -5.63 4.32
CA THR A 55 4.39 -6.48 3.60
C THR A 55 5.20 -7.40 4.51
N ASN A 56 5.14 -7.20 5.82
CA ASN A 56 5.77 -8.07 6.80
C ASN A 56 4.94 -9.34 7.01
N GLU A 57 5.28 -10.41 6.31
CA GLU A 57 4.60 -11.71 6.40
C GLU A 57 4.54 -12.27 7.84
N LYS A 58 5.55 -12.01 8.67
CA LYS A 58 5.55 -12.48 10.07
C LYS A 58 4.48 -11.79 10.92
N ALA A 59 3.98 -10.63 10.49
CA ALA A 59 2.92 -9.91 11.19
C ALA A 59 1.60 -10.71 11.21
N LYS A 60 1.37 -11.60 10.24
CA LYS A 60 0.16 -12.45 10.18
C LYS A 60 -0.01 -13.31 11.44
N ALA A 61 1.08 -13.71 12.09
CA ALA A 61 1.02 -14.47 13.34
C ALA A 61 0.39 -13.68 14.52
N PHE A 62 0.34 -12.35 14.43
CA PHE A 62 -0.21 -11.45 15.44
C PHE A 62 -1.60 -10.90 15.07
N LEU A 63 -2.14 -11.33 13.93
CA LEU A 63 -3.47 -10.95 13.46
C LEU A 63 -4.53 -11.99 13.86
N PRO A 64 -5.77 -11.57 14.14
CA PRO A 64 -6.87 -12.51 14.33
C PRO A 64 -7.17 -13.25 13.01
N LYS A 65 -7.63 -14.51 13.11
CA LYS A 65 -7.84 -15.39 11.95
C LYS A 65 -8.75 -14.79 10.87
N ASN A 66 -9.74 -13.99 11.26
CA ASN A 66 -10.64 -13.34 10.30
C ASN A 66 -9.90 -12.32 9.41
N LEU A 67 -8.90 -11.60 9.93
CA LEU A 67 -8.11 -10.65 9.13
C LEU A 67 -7.04 -11.39 8.29
N VAL A 68 -6.45 -12.45 8.82
CA VAL A 68 -5.47 -13.26 8.05
C VAL A 68 -6.13 -13.91 6.83
N ASN A 69 -7.39 -14.32 6.96
CA ASN A 69 -8.16 -14.96 5.90
C ASN A 69 -9.02 -13.96 5.09
N ASP A 70 -8.87 -12.66 5.32
CA ASP A 70 -9.61 -11.63 4.58
C ASP A 70 -9.02 -11.50 3.16
N PRO A 71 -9.77 -11.85 2.10
CA PRO A 71 -9.28 -11.80 0.73
C PRO A 71 -9.08 -10.37 0.21
N ILE A 72 -9.62 -9.35 0.88
CA ILE A 72 -9.38 -7.93 0.54
C ILE A 72 -8.01 -7.50 1.06
N LEU A 73 -7.61 -7.97 2.25
CA LEU A 73 -6.29 -7.70 2.83
C LEU A 73 -5.20 -8.59 2.21
N PHE A 74 -5.51 -9.87 2.03
CA PHE A 74 -4.58 -10.88 1.54
C PHE A 74 -5.21 -11.64 0.37
N PRO A 75 -5.28 -11.02 -0.82
CA PRO A 75 -5.86 -11.64 -2.00
C PRO A 75 -5.10 -12.92 -2.40
N SER A 76 -5.84 -13.86 -2.99
CA SER A 76 -5.26 -15.10 -3.49
C SER A 76 -4.30 -14.83 -4.65
N SER A 77 -3.38 -15.76 -4.90
CA SER A 77 -2.49 -15.72 -6.07
C SER A 77 -3.27 -15.62 -7.39
N GLU A 78 -4.42 -16.29 -7.50
CA GLU A 78 -5.30 -16.20 -8.68
C GLU A 78 -5.86 -14.79 -8.88
N THR A 79 -6.23 -14.11 -7.80
CA THR A 79 -6.70 -12.71 -7.85
C THR A 79 -5.55 -11.78 -8.25
N LEU A 80 -4.38 -11.97 -7.63
CA LEU A 80 -3.19 -11.16 -7.88
C LEU A 80 -2.65 -11.23 -9.32
N LYS A 81 -3.01 -12.25 -10.11
CA LYS A 81 -2.67 -12.31 -11.56
C LYS A 81 -3.24 -11.14 -12.37
N TYR A 82 -4.34 -10.55 -11.90
CA TYR A 82 -4.97 -9.39 -12.52
C TYR A 82 -4.45 -8.06 -11.93
N GLY A 83 -3.57 -8.13 -10.93
CA GLY A 83 -2.97 -6.96 -10.31
C GLY A 83 -1.89 -6.34 -11.19
N ILE A 84 -1.97 -5.02 -11.38
CA ILE A 84 -1.03 -4.22 -12.16
C ILE A 84 -0.29 -3.31 -11.18
N LEU A 85 1.01 -3.55 -11.00
CA LEU A 85 1.83 -2.69 -10.15
C LEU A 85 1.95 -1.29 -10.78
N GLN A 86 1.62 -0.26 -10.00
CA GLN A 86 1.82 1.12 -10.40
C GLN A 86 3.33 1.38 -10.60
N LYS A 87 3.70 1.82 -11.81
CA LYS A 87 5.08 2.15 -12.17
C LYS A 87 5.27 3.66 -12.18
N SER A 88 6.50 4.08 -11.90
CA SER A 88 6.91 5.47 -12.09
C SER A 88 6.79 5.86 -13.57
N LEU A 89 6.24 7.05 -13.80
CA LEU A 89 6.21 7.68 -15.12
C LEU A 89 7.42 8.61 -15.26
N ASP A 90 7.91 8.79 -16.49
CA ASP A 90 8.84 9.88 -16.77
C ASP A 90 8.16 11.25 -16.62
N ALA A 91 8.95 12.32 -16.55
CA ALA A 91 8.45 13.66 -16.27
C ALA A 91 7.43 14.16 -17.31
N ASN A 92 7.60 13.80 -18.60
CA ASN A 92 6.69 14.24 -19.65
C ASN A 92 5.36 13.49 -19.56
N ALA A 93 5.42 12.17 -19.37
CA ALA A 93 4.23 11.33 -19.18
C ALA A 93 3.45 11.75 -17.93
N LEU A 94 4.14 12.00 -16.81
CA LEU A 94 3.51 12.44 -15.57
C LEU A 94 2.84 13.81 -15.71
N LYS A 95 3.50 14.77 -16.36
CA LYS A 95 2.92 16.08 -16.64
C LYS A 95 1.63 15.96 -17.44
N LEU A 96 1.65 15.17 -18.51
CA LEU A 96 0.50 14.95 -19.36
C LEU A 96 -0.64 14.27 -18.59
N TYR A 97 -0.32 13.24 -17.82
CA TYR A 97 -1.28 12.53 -16.97
C TYR A 97 -1.99 13.49 -16.01
N ASN A 98 -1.22 14.32 -15.31
CA ASN A 98 -1.75 15.30 -14.36
C ASN A 98 -2.62 16.36 -15.07
N GLU A 99 -2.20 16.85 -16.23
CA GLU A 99 -2.98 17.82 -17.00
C GLU A 99 -4.36 17.28 -17.38
N TYR A 100 -4.43 16.05 -17.90
CA TYR A 100 -5.72 15.42 -18.23
C TYR A 100 -6.55 15.13 -16.98
N TRP A 101 -5.91 14.75 -15.88
CA TRP A 101 -6.61 14.54 -14.61
C TRP A 101 -7.24 15.83 -14.08
N GLU A 102 -6.53 16.95 -14.13
CA GLU A 102 -7.08 18.26 -13.73
C GLU A 102 -8.21 18.70 -14.65
N ARG A 103 -8.05 18.56 -15.98
CA ARG A 103 -9.13 18.85 -16.93
C ARG A 103 -10.38 18.00 -16.66
N PHE A 104 -10.20 16.72 -16.38
CA PHE A 104 -11.31 15.83 -16.05
C PHE A 104 -12.04 16.27 -14.77
N LYS A 105 -11.31 16.55 -13.68
CA LYS A 105 -11.91 17.02 -12.43
C LYS A 105 -12.70 18.33 -12.57
N LEU A 106 -12.26 19.22 -13.47
CA LEU A 106 -12.86 20.54 -13.70
C LEU A 106 -13.91 20.54 -14.83
N SER A 107 -14.24 19.39 -15.42
CA SER A 107 -15.12 19.29 -16.59
C SER A 107 -16.62 19.41 -16.29
N ILE A 108 -16.99 19.81 -15.06
CA ILE A 108 -18.37 19.97 -14.59
C ILE A 108 -18.61 21.42 -14.22
#